data_AF-A0A067TP22-F1
#
_entry.id   AF-A0A067TP22-F1
#
_cell.length_a   1.000
_cell.length_b   1.000
_cell.length_c   1.000
_cell.angle_alpha   90.00
_cell.angle_beta   90.00
_cell.angle_gamma   90.00
#
_symmetry.space_group_name_H-M   'P 1'
#
loop_
_entity.id
_entity.type
_entity.pdbx_description
1 polymer ?
#
loop_
_entity_poly.entity_id
_entity_poly.type
_entity_poly.pdbx_seq_one_letter_code
_entity_poly.pdbx_strand_id
1 'polypeptide(L)'
;MVLPKQSYSFSTQSHGELLSSSQYDENYISNVENGIRRVTIRQLLNASPTKDPTLRFKINGIGIRKVMMLANVYFDNPTASGRSYGFDDGSGRINGYSRDGGTGLIIE
;
A
#
# COMPACT_ATOMS: atom_id res chain seq x y z
N MET A 1 -35.32 -3.09 8.71
CA MET A 1 -33.89 -3.47 8.78
C MET A 1 -33.10 -2.27 8.26
N VAL A 2 -32.44 -1.52 9.13
CA VAL A 2 -31.75 -0.26 8.77
C VAL A 2 -30.26 -0.58 8.60
N LEU A 3 -29.73 -0.46 7.38
CA LEU A 3 -28.30 -0.54 7.14
C LEU A 3 -27.63 0.71 7.74
N PRO A 4 -26.58 0.58 8.59
CA PRO A 4 -25.86 1.73 9.08
C PRO A 4 -25.17 2.43 7.90
N LYS A 5 -25.53 3.70 7.65
CA LYS A 5 -24.78 4.59 6.75
C LYS A 5 -23.42 4.88 7.38
N GLN A 6 -22.41 4.09 7.03
CA GLN A 6 -21.03 4.44 7.34
C GLN A 6 -20.63 5.62 6.45
N SER A 7 -20.42 6.77 7.10
CA SER A 7 -20.05 8.02 6.42
C SER A 7 -18.54 8.18 6.60
N TYR A 8 -17.77 8.02 5.51
CA TYR A 8 -16.32 8.21 5.53
C TYR A 8 -16.01 9.70 5.35
N SER A 9 -15.44 10.33 6.37
CA SER A 9 -14.93 11.71 6.29
C SER A 9 -13.43 11.67 6.08
N PHE A 10 -12.95 12.19 4.95
CA PHE A 10 -11.53 12.32 4.66
C PHE A 10 -11.10 13.76 4.96
N SER A 11 -10.47 13.98 6.11
CA SER A 11 -9.80 15.25 6.41
C SER A 11 -8.40 15.23 5.80
N THR A 12 -8.20 15.97 4.71
CA THR A 12 -6.85 16.30 4.22
C THR A 12 -6.19 17.25 5.19
N GLN A 13 -5.34 16.74 6.08
CA GLN A 13 -4.42 17.58 6.83
C GLN A 13 -3.07 17.61 6.12
N SER A 14 -2.84 18.73 5.45
CA SER A 14 -1.52 19.23 5.09
C SER A 14 -0.70 19.46 6.37
N HIS A 15 0.61 19.20 6.28
CA HIS A 15 1.64 19.36 7.33
C HIS A 15 1.73 18.25 8.38
N GLY A 16 2.69 17.35 8.16
CA GLY A 16 3.74 17.08 9.15
C GLY A 16 3.45 16.22 10.38
N GLU A 17 2.21 15.99 10.83
CA GLU A 17 1.97 15.28 12.10
C GLU A 17 0.97 14.12 12.01
N LEU A 18 1.40 13.03 12.66
CA LEU A 18 0.65 12.00 13.38
C LEU A 18 -0.70 11.58 12.78
N LEU A 19 -0.74 10.34 12.27
CA LEU A 19 -1.96 9.63 11.93
C LEU A 19 -2.98 9.77 13.08
N SER A 20 -4.21 10.14 12.76
CA SER A 20 -5.31 10.15 13.74
C SER A 20 -5.45 8.77 14.39
N SER A 21 -5.86 8.72 15.66
CA SER A 21 -6.07 7.46 16.41
C SER A 21 -6.94 6.46 15.64
N SER A 22 -7.91 6.94 14.86
CA SER A 22 -8.77 6.11 14.00
C SER A 22 -8.05 5.53 12.78
N GLN A 23 -7.05 6.25 12.25
CA GLN A 23 -6.17 5.75 11.19
C GLN A 23 -5.12 4.76 11.73
N TYR A 24 -4.74 4.86 13.01
CA TYR A 24 -3.93 3.84 13.67
C TYR A 24 -4.68 2.51 13.79
N ASP A 25 -5.95 2.55 14.23
CA ASP A 25 -6.78 1.34 14.38
C ASP A 25 -7.10 0.68 13.03
N GLU A 26 -7.34 1.46 11.97
CA GLU A 26 -7.51 0.92 10.61
C GLU A 26 -6.21 0.35 10.00
N ASN A 27 -5.05 0.74 10.52
CA ASN A 27 -3.74 0.25 10.10
C ASN A 27 -3.09 -0.72 11.10
N TYR A 28 -3.80 -1.06 12.18
CA TYR A 28 -3.29 -1.97 13.19
C TYR A 28 -3.34 -3.39 12.65
N ILE A 29 -2.17 -3.96 12.45
CA ILE A 29 -2.01 -5.34 12.02
C ILE A 29 -1.50 -6.11 13.24
N SER A 30 -2.34 -6.99 13.78
CA SER A 30 -2.01 -7.87 14.92
C SER A 30 -0.90 -8.88 14.59
N ASN A 31 -0.70 -9.20 13.31
CA ASN A 31 0.38 -10.07 12.83
C ASN A 31 1.18 -9.36 11.72
N VAL A 32 2.24 -8.65 12.10
CA VAL A 32 3.06 -7.81 11.21
C VAL A 32 3.68 -8.61 10.04
N GLU A 33 3.91 -9.92 10.22
CA GLU A 33 4.51 -10.76 9.18
C GLU A 33 3.51 -11.17 8.08
N ASN A 34 2.22 -11.27 8.40
CA ASN A 34 1.20 -11.76 7.48
C ASN A 34 0.11 -10.76 7.12
N GLY A 35 -0.03 -9.68 7.89
CA GLY A 35 -1.05 -8.68 7.61
C GLY A 35 -0.71 -7.82 6.40
N ILE A 36 -1.78 -7.37 5.75
CA ILE A 36 -1.73 -6.53 4.57
C ILE A 36 -2.02 -5.10 5.02
N ARG A 37 -1.10 -4.18 4.77
CA ARG A 37 -1.26 -2.78 5.15
C ARG A 37 -1.74 -1.92 3.99
N ARG A 38 -2.75 -1.08 4.24
CA ARG A 38 -3.16 -0.03 3.29
C ARG A 38 -2.12 1.07 3.28
N VAL A 39 -1.63 1.42 2.08
CA VAL A 39 -0.61 2.45 1.91
C VAL A 39 -0.88 3.27 0.65
N THR A 40 -0.36 4.48 0.62
CA THR A 40 -0.26 5.29 -0.61
C THR A 40 1.08 5.03 -1.32
N ILE A 41 1.15 5.33 -2.61
CA ILE A 41 2.39 5.21 -3.39
C ILE A 41 3.47 6.12 -2.82
N ARG A 42 3.14 7.34 -2.36
CA ARG A 42 4.12 8.22 -1.69
C ARG A 42 4.75 7.54 -0.47
N GLN A 43 3.96 6.82 0.33
CA GLN A 43 4.47 6.12 1.51
C GLN A 43 5.41 4.97 1.13
N LEU A 44 5.11 4.25 0.04
CA LEU A 44 5.98 3.22 -0.51
C LEU A 44 7.31 3.81 -1.00
N LEU A 45 7.25 4.91 -1.74
CA LEU A 45 8.45 5.59 -2.26
C LEU A 45 9.34 6.16 -1.14
N ASN A 46 8.74 6.54 -0.02
CA ASN A 46 9.46 7.02 1.17
C ASN A 46 9.82 5.89 2.15
N ALA A 47 9.57 4.63 1.78
CA ALA A 47 9.89 3.50 2.63
C ALA A 47 11.41 3.33 2.77
N SER A 48 11.85 2.90 3.95
CA SER A 48 13.25 2.60 4.22
C SER A 48 13.49 1.09 4.23
N PRO A 49 14.68 0.63 3.83
CA PRO A 49 15.02 -0.78 3.90
C PRO A 49 15.07 -1.27 5.36
N THR A 50 14.84 -2.56 5.55
CA THR A 50 14.92 -3.22 6.86
C THR A 50 16.06 -4.24 6.88
N LYS A 51 16.63 -4.46 8.07
CA LYS A 51 17.61 -5.53 8.32
C LYS A 51 16.94 -6.85 8.73
N ASP A 52 15.63 -6.82 9.00
CA ASP A 52 14.85 -7.98 9.41
C ASP A 52 14.44 -8.81 8.17
N PRO A 53 14.84 -10.09 8.07
CA PRO A 53 14.53 -10.93 6.92
C PRO A 53 13.04 -11.29 6.76
N THR A 54 12.22 -11.13 7.81
CA THR A 54 10.77 -11.40 7.73
C THR A 54 9.99 -10.23 7.12
N LEU A 55 10.62 -9.06 7.06
CA LEU A 55 10.05 -7.81 6.57
C LEU A 55 10.70 -7.39 5.25
N ARG A 56 10.01 -6.58 4.44
CA ARG A 56 10.56 -6.05 3.18
C ARG A 56 11.06 -4.63 3.32
N PHE A 57 10.33 -3.79 4.02
CA PHE A 57 10.66 -2.37 4.22
C PHE A 57 9.99 -1.83 5.47
N LYS A 58 10.29 -0.58 5.82
CA LYS A 58 9.67 0.17 6.91
C LYS A 58 9.02 1.44 6.39
N ILE A 59 7.80 1.70 6.82
CA ILE A 59 7.11 2.98 6.60
C ILE A 59 6.82 3.56 7.98
N ASN A 60 7.31 4.78 8.23
CA ASN A 60 7.18 5.49 9.52
C ASN A 60 7.62 4.62 10.72
N GLY A 61 8.74 3.90 10.57
CA GLY A 61 9.30 3.03 11.62
C GLY A 61 8.62 1.66 11.77
N ILE A 62 7.49 1.43 11.10
CA ILE A 62 6.75 0.16 11.18
C ILE A 62 7.19 -0.78 10.07
N GLY A 63 7.58 -1.99 10.44
CA GLY A 63 7.95 -3.06 9.51
C GLY A 63 6.77 -3.54 8.68
N ILE A 64 6.98 -3.72 7.38
CA ILE A 64 5.94 -4.12 6.43
C ILE A 64 6.49 -5.19 5.48
N ARG A 65 5.65 -6.18 5.20
CA ARG A 65 5.92 -7.24 4.22
C ARG A 65 4.94 -7.24 3.05
N LYS A 66 3.65 -7.01 3.32
CA LYS A 66 2.58 -7.01 2.32
C LYS A 66 1.80 -5.71 2.42
N VAL A 67 1.40 -5.18 1.26
CA VAL A 67 0.63 -3.95 1.15
C VAL A 67 -0.56 -4.14 0.25
N MET A 68 -1.55 -3.27 0.43
CA MET A 68 -2.61 -3.03 -0.54
C MET A 68 -2.67 -1.53 -0.81
N MET A 69 -2.96 -1.18 -2.05
CA MET A 69 -3.16 0.21 -2.48
C MET A 69 -4.33 0.25 -3.47
N LEU A 70 -4.97 1.41 -3.56
CA LEU A 70 -5.94 1.72 -4.59
C LEU A 70 -5.31 2.74 -5.52
N ALA A 71 -5.19 2.40 -6.79
CA ALA A 71 -4.56 3.25 -7.79
C ALA A 71 -5.22 3.07 -9.15
N ASN A 72 -5.16 4.11 -9.97
CA ASN A 72 -5.51 4.02 -11.38
C ASN A 72 -4.37 3.37 -12.15
N VAL A 73 -4.71 2.49 -13.09
CA VAL A 73 -3.74 1.94 -14.04
C VAL A 73 -3.60 2.91 -15.20
N TYR A 74 -2.40 3.46 -15.40
CA TYR A 74 -2.11 4.41 -16.49
C TYR A 74 -1.31 3.80 -17.65
N PHE A 75 -0.70 2.62 -17.44
CA PHE A 75 -0.25 1.75 -18.52
C PHE A 75 -0.42 0.28 -18.15
N ASP A 76 -0.62 -0.56 -19.16
CA ASP A 76 -0.62 -2.03 -19.09
C ASP A 76 0.21 -2.54 -20.28
N ASN A 77 1.26 -3.31 -19.98
CA ASN A 77 2.15 -3.87 -20.99
C ASN A 77 2.41 -5.38 -20.72
N PRO A 78 1.98 -6.29 -21.60
CA PRO A 78 2.31 -7.71 -21.48
C PRO A 78 3.82 -7.96 -21.70
N THR A 79 4.38 -8.92 -20.98
CA THR A 79 5.77 -9.37 -21.13
C THR A 79 5.81 -10.87 -21.41
N ALA A 80 7.00 -11.42 -21.68
CA ALA A 80 7.16 -12.86 -21.94
C ALA A 80 6.87 -13.77 -20.72
N SER A 81 6.81 -13.20 -19.51
CA SER A 81 6.71 -13.94 -18.25
C SER A 81 5.62 -13.42 -17.31
N GLY A 82 4.77 -12.52 -17.80
CA GLY A 82 3.78 -11.82 -17.01
C GLY A 82 3.32 -10.51 -17.63
N ARG A 83 3.08 -9.50 -16.79
CA ARG A 83 2.50 -8.21 -17.20
C ARG A 83 3.00 -7.09 -16.31
N SER A 84 3.45 -6.01 -16.93
CA SER A 84 3.90 -4.79 -16.28
C SER A 84 2.78 -3.76 -16.28
N TYR A 85 2.61 -3.05 -15.17
CA TYR A 85 1.58 -2.05 -14.97
C TYR A 85 2.17 -0.77 -14.38
N GLY A 86 1.60 0.37 -14.76
CA GLY A 86 1.85 1.66 -14.12
C GLY A 86 0.67 2.04 -13.25
N PHE A 87 0.95 2.38 -12.00
CA PHE A 87 -0.05 2.78 -11.01
C PHE A 87 0.11 4.25 -10.61
N ASP A 88 -1.01 4.97 -10.55
CA ASP A 88 -1.09 6.35 -10.05
C ASP A 88 -2.26 6.47 -9.06
N ASP A 89 -1.97 6.80 -7.81
CA ASP A 89 -2.97 6.99 -6.74
C ASP A 89 -3.22 8.47 -6.40
N GLY A 90 -2.70 9.39 -7.21
CA GLY A 90 -2.72 10.84 -6.96
C GLY A 90 -1.68 11.32 -5.95
N SER A 91 -1.09 10.41 -5.16
CA SER A 91 0.05 10.71 -4.29
C SER A 91 1.39 10.41 -4.96
N GLY A 92 1.43 9.59 -6.01
CA GLY A 92 2.66 9.27 -6.73
C GLY A 92 2.43 8.25 -7.84
N ARG A 93 3.50 7.89 -8.54
CA ARG A 93 3.50 6.86 -9.58
C ARG A 93 4.52 5.79 -9.26
N ILE A 94 4.15 4.53 -9.53
CA ILE A 94 5.06 3.39 -9.38
C ILE A 94 4.76 2.34 -10.45
N ASN A 95 5.75 1.51 -10.72
CA ASN A 95 5.59 0.38 -11.62
C ASN A 95 5.37 -0.89 -10.78
N GLY A 96 4.62 -1.83 -11.34
CA GLY A 96 4.51 -3.15 -10.76
C GLY A 96 4.46 -4.22 -11.82
N TYR A 97 4.79 -5.43 -11.39
CA TYR A 97 4.89 -6.61 -12.21
C TYR A 97 4.03 -7.73 -11.64
N SER A 98 3.13 -8.26 -12.46
CA SER A 98 2.38 -9.46 -12.15
C SER A 98 2.95 -10.62 -12.94
N ARG A 99 3.26 -11.73 -12.27
CA ARG A 99 3.76 -12.95 -12.92
C ARG A 99 2.59 -13.85 -13.27
N ASP A 100 2.63 -14.49 -14.44
CA ASP A 100 1.60 -15.45 -14.83
C ASP A 100 1.49 -16.60 -13.81
N GLY A 101 0.27 -16.84 -13.32
CA GLY A 101 -0.01 -17.83 -12.26
C GLY A 101 0.36 -17.39 -10.84
N GLY A 102 0.85 -16.16 -10.64
CA GLY A 102 1.12 -15.58 -9.32
C GLY A 102 -0.12 -14.91 -8.72
N THR A 103 -0.30 -15.02 -7.41
CA THR A 103 -1.43 -14.40 -6.67
C THR A 103 -1.14 -12.96 -6.20
N GLY A 104 -0.07 -12.32 -6.68
CA GLY A 104 0.33 -10.99 -6.20
C GLY A 104 1.09 -10.15 -7.23
N LEU A 105 1.04 -8.83 -7.01
CA LEU A 105 1.81 -7.82 -7.72
C LEU A 105 3.12 -7.55 -6.98
N ILE A 106 4.24 -7.62 -7.69
CA ILE A 106 5.55 -7.18 -7.21
C ILE A 106 5.70 -5.70 -7.58
N ILE A 107 6.04 -4.85 -6.63
CA ILE A 107 6.26 -3.43 -6.87
C ILE A 107 7.77 -3.21 -7.06
N GLU A 108 8.14 -2.50 -8.12
CA GLU A 108 9.53 -2.20 -8.52
C GLU A 108 9.87 -0.71 -8.37
#